data_AF-A0A554GS36-F1
#
_entry.id   AF-A0A554GS36-F1
#
_cell.length_a   1.000
_cell.length_b   1.000
_cell.length_c   1.000
_cell.angle_alpha   90.00
_cell.angle_beta   90.00
_cell.angle_gamma   90.00
#
_symmetry.space_group_name_H-M   'P 1'
#
loop_
_entity.id
_entity.type
_entity.pdbx_description
1 polymer ?
#
loop_
_entity_poly.entity_id
_entity_poly.type
_entity_poly.pdbx_seq_one_letter_code
_entity_poly.pdbx_strand_id
1 'polypeptide(L)'
;MKLGNADFVKVKNEQLYFYDQHLRTGTLDERRRRKVWVDDTDALLMPVDEDGFLEFYERYRGGATFSRGICATHWGWDDLFKRGSLVSAGQNPKPNWTNCNGPDVAETRWLPAYPFEEFTGAAMIALGNLDEWTASLASSTEVPVGVVATIRASATNGPAVCWGTAGEIQVDGPLAWGNFTLTAIWLGPGGIYRSKLSNYSKLWPHRPYKPSKEAFIKWKSALDEWSEDQSSEPELTKIA
;
A
#
# COMPACT_ATOMS: atom_id res chain seq x y z
N MET A 1 -22.69 -26.51 -15.58
CA MET A 1 -22.95 -25.09 -15.30
C MET A 1 -22.34 -24.29 -16.44
N LYS A 2 -23.15 -23.77 -17.38
CA LYS A 2 -22.66 -23.03 -18.55
C LYS A 2 -22.36 -21.60 -18.11
N LEU A 3 -21.07 -21.26 -18.00
CA LEU A 3 -20.63 -19.89 -17.75
C LEU A 3 -20.92 -19.07 -19.00
N GLY A 4 -21.75 -18.03 -18.85
CA GLY A 4 -22.10 -17.11 -19.93
C GLY A 4 -20.87 -16.36 -20.42
N ASN A 5 -20.76 -16.29 -21.76
CA ASN A 5 -19.78 -15.57 -22.57
C ASN A 5 -19.05 -14.40 -21.87
N ALA A 6 -17.94 -14.71 -21.21
CA ALA A 6 -16.86 -13.76 -20.98
C ALA A 6 -15.94 -13.84 -22.20
N ASP A 7 -15.99 -12.82 -23.05
CA ASP A 7 -15.05 -12.69 -24.15
C ASP A 7 -13.67 -12.38 -23.57
N PHE A 8 -12.80 -13.38 -23.52
CA PHE A 8 -11.38 -13.16 -23.37
C PHE A 8 -10.87 -12.55 -24.67
N VAL A 9 -10.37 -11.32 -24.62
CA VAL A 9 -9.70 -10.73 -25.78
C VAL A 9 -8.36 -11.43 -25.93
N LYS A 10 -8.31 -12.44 -26.82
CA LYS A 10 -7.05 -13.00 -27.30
C LYS A 10 -6.37 -11.97 -28.21
N VAL A 11 -5.54 -11.11 -27.64
CA VAL A 11 -4.69 -10.21 -28.41
C VAL A 11 -3.45 -10.99 -28.82
N LYS A 12 -3.26 -11.14 -30.14
CA LYS A 12 -2.00 -11.60 -30.71
C LYS A 12 -0.94 -10.58 -30.27
N ASN A 13 0.00 -11.00 -29.41
CA ASN A 13 0.99 -10.20 -28.67
C ASN A 13 0.51 -9.60 -27.30
N GLU A 14 -0.19 -10.42 -26.51
CA GLU A 14 -0.23 -10.50 -25.03
C GLU A 14 0.16 -9.28 -24.17
N GLN A 15 -0.71 -8.27 -24.10
CA GLN A 15 -0.74 -7.32 -22.98
C GLN A 15 -2.18 -6.88 -22.65
N LEU A 16 -2.51 -6.76 -21.36
CA LEU A 16 -3.81 -6.29 -20.86
C LEU A 16 -3.58 -5.33 -19.69
N TYR A 17 -4.02 -4.07 -19.83
CA TYR A 17 -4.06 -3.07 -18.76
C TYR A 17 -5.50 -2.60 -18.55
N PHE A 18 -5.91 -2.40 -17.29
CA PHE A 18 -7.23 -1.87 -16.95
C PHE A 18 -7.14 -0.43 -16.42
N TYR A 19 -7.96 0.44 -17.00
CA TYR A 19 -8.30 1.78 -16.51
C TYR A 19 -9.83 1.85 -16.43
N ASP A 20 -10.39 2.16 -15.26
CA ASP A 20 -11.81 2.51 -15.16
C ASP A 20 -12.01 3.77 -14.33
N GLN A 21 -12.31 4.88 -15.02
CA GLN A 21 -12.86 6.08 -14.38
C GLN A 21 -14.22 6.51 -14.96
N HIS A 22 -14.81 5.82 -15.95
CA HIS A 22 -16.03 6.30 -16.63
C HIS A 22 -16.95 5.17 -17.13
N LEU A 23 -17.75 4.57 -16.24
CA LEU A 23 -18.85 3.64 -16.61
C LEU A 23 -20.25 4.17 -16.26
N ARG A 24 -20.60 5.41 -16.64
CA ARG A 24 -21.99 5.91 -16.45
C ARG A 24 -22.88 5.96 -17.68
N THR A 25 -22.38 5.94 -18.91
CA THR A 25 -23.27 6.01 -20.09
C THR A 25 -22.70 5.23 -21.28
N GLY A 26 -23.39 4.14 -21.66
CA GLY A 26 -23.04 3.30 -22.81
C GLY A 26 -23.62 1.89 -22.68
N THR A 27 -24.13 1.36 -23.80
CA THR A 27 -24.68 -0.01 -23.89
C THR A 27 -23.58 -1.06 -23.74
N LEU A 28 -23.93 -2.28 -23.31
CA LEU A 28 -22.98 -3.35 -22.98
C LEU A 28 -22.02 -3.69 -24.13
N ASP A 29 -22.46 -3.53 -25.38
CA ASP A 29 -21.65 -3.76 -26.59
C ASP A 29 -20.62 -2.64 -26.85
N GLU A 30 -20.89 -1.41 -26.43
CA GLU A 30 -19.95 -0.28 -26.56
C GLU A 30 -18.83 -0.34 -25.51
N ARG A 31 -19.08 -1.02 -24.39
CA ARG A 31 -18.08 -1.26 -23.32
C ARG A 31 -17.01 -2.27 -23.72
N ARG A 32 -17.31 -3.16 -24.68
CA ARG A 32 -16.39 -4.20 -25.18
C ARG A 32 -15.32 -3.69 -26.16
N ARG A 33 -15.38 -2.42 -26.61
CA ARG A 33 -14.59 -1.90 -27.74
C ARG A 33 -13.57 -0.79 -27.44
N ARG A 34 -13.23 -0.49 -26.18
CA ARG A 34 -12.28 0.62 -25.88
C ARG A 34 -10.84 0.14 -25.67
N LYS A 35 -9.91 0.78 -26.40
CA LYS A 35 -8.49 0.46 -26.52
C LYS A 35 -7.71 0.65 -25.22
N VAL A 36 -6.77 -0.28 -25.00
CA VAL A 36 -5.69 -0.26 -24.02
C VAL A 36 -4.57 0.68 -24.51
N TRP A 37 -3.97 1.46 -23.62
CA TRP A 37 -2.79 2.28 -23.95
C TRP A 37 -1.54 1.41 -23.91
N VAL A 38 -0.79 1.38 -25.02
CA VAL A 38 0.54 0.76 -25.13
C VAL A 38 1.48 1.87 -25.60
N ASP A 39 2.53 2.16 -24.84
CA ASP A 39 3.65 2.96 -25.31
C ASP A 39 4.75 2.00 -25.78
N ASP A 40 5.27 2.25 -26.99
CA ASP A 40 6.33 1.52 -27.69
C ASP A 40 7.71 1.67 -26.99
N THR A 41 7.82 1.18 -25.77
CA THR A 41 9.12 1.03 -25.10
C THR A 41 9.27 -0.41 -24.66
N ASP A 42 10.39 -1.03 -25.07
CA ASP A 42 10.84 -2.42 -24.83
C ASP A 42 11.01 -2.77 -23.33
N ALA A 43 10.02 -2.44 -22.50
CA ALA A 43 9.92 -2.87 -21.12
C ALA A 43 9.58 -4.36 -21.13
N LEU A 44 10.63 -5.19 -21.00
CA LEU A 44 10.63 -6.59 -20.56
C LEU A 44 9.23 -7.18 -20.39
N LEU A 45 8.74 -7.81 -21.46
CA LEU A 45 7.47 -8.52 -21.53
C LEU A 45 7.51 -9.74 -20.60
N MET A 46 7.14 -9.56 -19.33
CA MET A 46 6.90 -10.69 -18.44
C MET A 46 5.53 -11.31 -18.74
N PRO A 47 5.43 -12.64 -18.86
CA PRO A 47 4.14 -13.30 -19.05
C PRO A 47 3.22 -13.00 -17.87
N VAL A 48 1.96 -12.67 -18.18
CA VAL A 48 0.93 -12.46 -17.16
C VAL A 48 0.59 -13.83 -16.56
N ASP A 49 0.69 -13.94 -15.24
CA ASP A 49 0.13 -15.07 -14.49
C ASP A 49 -1.40 -15.02 -14.59
N GLU A 50 -1.97 -15.73 -15.57
CA GLU A 50 -3.41 -15.73 -15.87
C GLU A 50 -4.24 -16.20 -14.67
N ASP A 51 -3.77 -17.24 -13.97
CA ASP A 51 -4.46 -17.79 -12.81
C ASP A 51 -4.44 -16.79 -11.65
N GLY A 52 -3.28 -16.18 -11.38
CA GLY A 52 -3.14 -15.12 -10.38
C GLY A 52 -4.01 -13.90 -10.68
N PHE A 53 -4.10 -13.50 -11.96
CA PHE A 53 -4.97 -12.41 -12.39
C PHE A 53 -6.46 -12.73 -12.18
N LEU A 54 -6.91 -13.93 -12.57
CA LEU A 54 -8.31 -14.33 -12.42
C LEU A 54 -8.72 -14.38 -10.95
N GLU A 55 -7.85 -14.90 -10.07
CA GLU A 55 -8.08 -14.89 -8.63
C GLU A 55 -8.22 -13.47 -8.09
N PHE A 56 -7.31 -12.58 -8.47
CA PHE A 56 -7.39 -11.16 -8.11
C PHE A 56 -8.69 -10.52 -8.60
N TYR A 57 -9.05 -10.74 -9.86
CA TYR A 57 -10.21 -10.10 -10.47
C TYR A 57 -11.52 -10.51 -9.80
N GLU A 58 -11.70 -11.80 -9.51
CA GLU A 58 -12.89 -12.28 -8.80
C GLU A 58 -12.98 -11.70 -7.38
N ARG A 59 -11.85 -11.59 -6.67
CA ARG A 59 -11.80 -10.92 -5.36
C ARG A 59 -12.15 -9.44 -5.46
N TYR A 60 -11.59 -8.74 -6.44
CA TYR A 60 -11.85 -7.31 -6.66
C TYR A 60 -13.33 -7.05 -6.99
N ARG A 61 -13.97 -7.88 -7.82
CA ARG A 61 -15.40 -7.76 -8.10
C ARG A 61 -16.28 -7.86 -6.85
N GLY A 62 -15.87 -8.69 -5.88
CA GLY A 62 -16.57 -8.89 -4.62
C GLY A 62 -16.31 -7.84 -3.53
N GLY A 63 -15.36 -6.92 -3.74
CA GLY A 63 -14.91 -5.98 -2.71
C GLY A 63 -13.68 -6.48 -1.99
N ALA A 64 -12.53 -6.40 -2.68
CA ALA A 64 -11.25 -6.82 -2.16
C ALA A 64 -10.71 -5.83 -1.11
N THR A 65 -9.88 -6.38 -0.23
CA THR A 65 -9.07 -5.64 0.72
C THR A 65 -7.61 -5.71 0.29
N PHE A 66 -6.98 -4.54 0.22
CA PHE A 66 -5.57 -4.35 -0.09
C PHE A 66 -4.84 -3.80 1.13
N SER A 67 -3.58 -4.19 1.30
CA SER A 67 -2.77 -3.75 2.43
C SER A 67 -1.50 -3.05 1.97
N ARG A 68 -1.16 -1.90 2.53
CA ARG A 68 0.07 -1.16 2.23
C ARG A 68 0.88 -0.95 3.50
N GLY A 69 2.06 -1.53 3.56
CA GLY A 69 3.03 -1.26 4.62
C GLY A 69 3.70 0.10 4.43
N ILE A 70 3.79 0.87 5.50
CA ILE A 70 4.41 2.21 5.50
C ILE A 70 5.30 2.30 6.75
N CYS A 71 6.60 2.37 6.55
CA CYS A 71 7.56 2.56 7.64
C CYS A 71 7.64 4.02 8.09
N ALA A 72 8.11 4.23 9.31
CA ALA A 72 8.37 5.54 9.90
C ALA A 72 9.44 6.37 9.17
N THR A 73 10.18 5.71 8.27
CA THR A 73 11.19 6.29 7.39
C THR A 73 10.67 6.51 5.97
N HIS A 74 9.39 6.29 5.67
CA HIS A 74 8.85 6.54 4.33
C HIS A 74 8.67 8.04 4.08
N TRP A 75 8.92 8.52 2.85
CA TRP A 75 8.83 9.97 2.53
C TRP A 75 7.40 10.53 2.75
N GLY A 76 6.37 9.73 2.47
CA GLY A 76 4.96 10.07 2.73
C GLY A 76 4.49 9.88 4.18
N TRP A 77 5.40 9.57 5.11
CA TRP A 77 5.07 9.35 6.53
C TRP A 77 4.45 10.59 7.17
N ASP A 78 5.05 11.75 6.93
CA ASP A 78 4.57 13.01 7.53
C ASP A 78 3.18 13.41 7.02
N ASP A 79 2.91 13.25 5.73
CA ASP A 79 1.60 13.54 5.15
C ASP A 79 0.51 12.62 5.71
N LEU A 80 0.83 11.36 5.98
CA LEU A 80 -0.11 10.42 6.58
C LEU A 80 -0.62 10.93 7.94
N PHE A 81 0.25 11.46 8.78
CA PHE A 81 -0.14 11.88 10.14
C PHE A 81 -0.58 13.33 10.23
N LYS A 82 0.06 14.23 9.48
CA LYS A 82 -0.26 15.67 9.52
C LYS A 82 -1.49 16.02 8.69
N ARG A 83 -1.71 15.29 7.59
CA ARG A 83 -2.76 15.60 6.60
C ARG A 83 -3.73 14.47 6.37
N GLY A 84 -3.38 13.26 6.78
CA GLY A 84 -4.24 12.11 6.60
C GLY A 84 -4.28 11.56 5.22
N SER A 85 -3.18 11.70 4.52
CA SER A 85 -3.11 11.30 3.14
C SER A 85 -2.03 10.27 2.94
N LEU A 86 -2.40 9.17 2.28
CA LEU A 86 -1.45 8.33 1.58
C LEU A 86 -1.11 9.02 0.28
N VAL A 87 -0.03 9.79 0.33
CA VAL A 87 0.48 10.54 -0.81
C VAL A 87 1.18 9.61 -1.80
N SER A 88 1.03 9.95 -3.09
CA SER A 88 1.70 9.27 -4.20
C SER A 88 2.93 10.05 -4.63
N ALA A 89 3.92 9.35 -5.20
CA ALA A 89 5.21 9.97 -5.54
C ALA A 89 5.03 11.07 -6.59
N GLY A 90 4.10 10.89 -7.53
CA GLY A 90 3.83 11.87 -8.57
C GLY A 90 2.36 11.90 -9.00
N GLN A 91 2.15 12.43 -10.20
CA GLN A 91 0.82 12.65 -10.78
C GLN A 91 0.59 11.86 -12.07
N ASN A 92 1.58 11.10 -12.55
CA ASN A 92 1.44 10.33 -13.78
C ASN A 92 0.29 9.31 -13.62
N PRO A 93 -0.75 9.36 -14.48
CA PRO A 93 -1.89 8.46 -14.40
C PRO A 93 -1.56 7.06 -14.91
N LYS A 94 -0.43 6.84 -15.57
CA LYS A 94 0.02 5.52 -16.00
C LYS A 94 0.75 4.83 -14.84
N PRO A 95 0.33 3.64 -14.40
CA PRO A 95 1.09 2.85 -13.43
C PRO A 95 2.41 2.41 -14.07
N ASN A 96 3.47 2.29 -13.27
CA ASN A 96 4.75 1.74 -13.70
C ASN A 96 5.32 0.77 -12.66
N TRP A 97 6.25 -0.07 -13.12
CA TRP A 97 6.85 -1.15 -12.36
C TRP A 97 7.75 -0.64 -11.26
N THR A 98 7.33 -0.89 -10.02
CA THR A 98 7.96 -0.39 -8.79
C THR A 98 8.18 1.13 -8.84
N ASN A 99 8.05 1.86 -7.74
CA ASN A 99 8.52 3.26 -7.74
C ASN A 99 10.07 3.28 -7.76
N CYS A 100 10.67 2.70 -8.79
CA CYS A 100 12.10 2.61 -9.04
C CYS A 100 12.56 4.04 -9.29
N ASN A 101 13.39 4.57 -8.39
CA ASN A 101 14.05 5.87 -8.55
C ASN A 101 15.15 5.79 -9.62
N GLY A 102 14.77 5.46 -10.86
CA GLY A 102 15.60 5.69 -12.04
C GLY A 102 15.40 7.13 -12.53
N PRO A 103 16.44 7.78 -13.07
CA PRO A 103 16.32 9.14 -13.61
C PRO A 103 15.24 9.27 -14.71
N ASP A 104 14.86 8.16 -15.33
CA ASP A 104 13.91 8.10 -16.45
C ASP A 104 12.53 7.53 -16.06
N VAL A 105 12.29 7.22 -14.78
CA VAL A 105 11.02 6.65 -14.32
C VAL A 105 10.13 7.77 -13.81
N ALA A 106 9.08 8.10 -14.56
CA ALA A 106 8.12 9.12 -14.16
C ALA A 106 7.37 8.71 -12.87
N GLU A 107 7.42 9.55 -11.85
CA GLU A 107 6.68 9.32 -10.61
C GLU A 107 5.16 9.26 -10.86
N THR A 108 4.50 8.26 -10.28
CA THR A 108 3.09 7.99 -10.56
C THR A 108 2.19 8.33 -9.40
N ARG A 109 0.90 8.45 -9.71
CA ARG A 109 -0.14 8.61 -8.69
C ARG A 109 -0.52 7.28 -8.02
N TRP A 110 0.06 6.16 -8.45
CA TRP A 110 -0.29 4.81 -8.02
C TRP A 110 0.51 4.38 -6.77
N LEU A 111 -0.18 3.76 -5.82
CA LEU A 111 0.37 3.32 -4.54
C LEU A 111 0.54 1.80 -4.55
N PRO A 112 1.78 1.27 -4.42
CA PRO A 112 1.99 -0.15 -4.23
C PRO A 112 1.17 -0.73 -3.06
N ALA A 113 0.55 -1.88 -3.28
CA ALA A 113 -0.27 -2.56 -2.31
C ALA A 113 -0.11 -4.08 -2.42
N TYR A 114 -0.27 -4.74 -1.28
CA TYR A 114 -0.34 -6.19 -1.17
C TYR A 114 -1.79 -6.63 -1.46
N PRO A 115 -2.01 -7.67 -2.29
CA PRO A 115 -3.35 -8.10 -2.72
C PRO A 115 -4.22 -8.70 -1.60
N PHE A 116 -3.69 -8.84 -0.39
CA PHE A 116 -4.35 -9.57 0.69
C PHE A 116 -4.52 -8.70 1.94
N GLU A 117 -5.50 -9.07 2.76
CA GLU A 117 -5.76 -8.47 4.07
C GLU A 117 -4.70 -8.88 5.12
N GLU A 118 -3.79 -9.79 4.77
CA GLU A 118 -2.76 -10.27 5.68
C GLU A 118 -1.83 -9.13 6.10
N PHE A 119 -1.96 -8.75 7.37
CA PHE A 119 -1.12 -7.73 7.98
C PHE A 119 0.36 -8.09 7.89
N THR A 120 0.73 -9.36 8.10
CA THR A 120 2.13 -9.79 8.19
C THR A 120 2.90 -9.51 6.90
N GLY A 121 2.34 -9.82 5.72
CA GLY A 121 3.00 -9.55 4.44
C GLY A 121 3.26 -8.06 4.21
N ALA A 122 2.24 -7.23 4.42
CA ALA A 122 2.39 -5.77 4.31
C ALA A 122 3.35 -5.20 5.36
N ALA A 123 3.34 -5.73 6.59
CA ALA A 123 4.27 -5.33 7.63
C ALA A 123 5.71 -5.68 7.25
N MET A 124 5.98 -6.86 6.67
CA MET A 124 7.34 -7.24 6.24
C MET A 124 7.90 -6.28 5.19
N ILE A 125 7.05 -5.85 4.25
CA ILE A 125 7.43 -4.85 3.23
C ILE A 125 7.82 -3.52 3.88
N ALA A 126 7.09 -3.07 4.92
CA ALA A 126 7.44 -1.86 5.65
C ALA A 126 8.79 -2.02 6.39
N LEU A 127 9.00 -3.15 7.06
CA LEU A 127 10.21 -3.42 7.85
C LEU A 127 11.48 -3.51 7.00
N GLY A 128 11.36 -3.86 5.71
CA GLY A 128 12.48 -3.87 4.77
C GLY A 128 13.15 -2.51 4.56
N ASN A 129 12.51 -1.40 4.97
CA ASN A 129 13.00 -0.03 4.78
C ASN A 129 13.39 0.67 6.10
N LEU A 130 13.65 -0.07 7.18
CA LEU A 130 14.08 0.51 8.45
C LEU A 130 15.52 1.02 8.39
N ASP A 131 15.75 2.16 9.04
CA ASP A 131 17.11 2.67 9.25
C ASP A 131 17.80 1.94 10.41
N GLU A 132 19.13 2.03 10.42
CA GLU A 132 20.01 1.40 11.42
C GLU A 132 19.70 1.82 12.86
N TRP A 133 19.29 3.06 13.12
CA TRP A 133 19.05 3.53 14.49
C TRP A 133 17.76 2.95 15.04
N THR A 134 16.71 2.90 14.22
CA THR A 134 15.45 2.26 14.57
C THR A 134 15.64 0.76 14.79
N ALA A 135 16.39 0.09 13.91
CA ALA A 135 16.70 -1.34 14.04
C ALA A 135 17.52 -1.63 15.32
N SER A 136 18.54 -0.82 15.61
CA SER A 136 19.36 -0.97 16.82
C SER A 136 18.56 -0.69 18.09
N LEU A 137 17.61 0.24 18.08
CA LEU A 137 16.78 0.49 19.25
C LEU A 137 15.84 -0.69 19.51
N ALA A 138 15.22 -1.21 18.44
CA ALA A 138 14.28 -2.31 18.50
C ALA A 138 14.89 -3.64 19.01
N SER A 139 16.23 -3.77 19.02
CA SER A 139 16.89 -4.93 19.61
C SER A 139 16.83 -4.96 21.15
N SER A 140 16.43 -3.86 21.78
CA SER A 140 16.42 -3.71 23.24
C SER A 140 15.06 -3.31 23.83
N THR A 141 14.17 -2.75 23.00
CA THR A 141 12.85 -2.28 23.44
C THR A 141 11.86 -2.36 22.29
N GLU A 142 10.56 -2.33 22.60
CA GLU A 142 9.51 -2.27 21.60
C GLU A 142 9.41 -0.85 21.05
N VAL A 143 9.55 -0.73 19.73
CA VAL A 143 9.57 0.54 19.03
C VAL A 143 8.46 0.53 17.99
N PRO A 144 7.67 1.60 17.89
CA PRO A 144 6.74 1.72 16.78
C PRO A 144 7.50 2.11 15.52
N VAL A 145 7.37 1.28 14.48
CA VAL A 145 8.21 1.37 13.29
C VAL A 145 7.43 1.67 12.01
N GLY A 146 6.11 1.65 12.07
CA GLY A 146 5.28 1.90 10.91
C GLY A 146 3.80 1.61 11.13
N VAL A 147 3.07 1.56 10.02
CA VAL A 147 1.66 1.16 9.97
C VAL A 147 1.40 0.31 8.74
N VAL A 148 0.38 -0.53 8.81
CA VAL A 148 -0.27 -1.12 7.64
C VAL A 148 -1.55 -0.35 7.38
N ALA A 149 -1.68 0.22 6.19
CA ALA A 149 -2.92 0.80 5.70
C ALA A 149 -3.76 -0.25 4.98
N THR A 150 -4.99 -0.44 5.43
CA THR A 150 -5.96 -1.36 4.82
C THR A 150 -6.95 -0.57 3.98
N ILE A 151 -7.01 -0.87 2.69
CA ILE A 151 -7.79 -0.16 1.67
C ILE A 151 -8.82 -1.13 1.09
N ARG A 152 -10.09 -0.74 1.08
CA ARG A 152 -11.14 -1.52 0.40
C ARG A 152 -11.42 -0.94 -0.97
N ALA A 153 -11.41 -1.79 -1.98
CA ALA A 153 -11.80 -1.41 -3.34
C ALA A 153 -12.56 -2.54 -4.04
N SER A 154 -13.50 -2.15 -4.88
CA SER A 154 -14.27 -3.04 -5.72
C SER A 154 -14.45 -2.44 -7.11
N ALA A 155 -14.97 -3.24 -8.04
CA ALA A 155 -15.33 -2.79 -9.38
C ALA A 155 -16.35 -1.63 -9.41
N THR A 156 -17.03 -1.34 -8.30
CA THR A 156 -18.08 -0.30 -8.22
C THR A 156 -17.87 0.72 -7.12
N ASN A 157 -16.89 0.53 -6.23
CA ASN A 157 -16.67 1.39 -5.07
C ASN A 157 -15.20 1.42 -4.66
N GLY A 158 -14.75 2.53 -4.08
CA GLY A 158 -13.36 2.71 -3.65
C GLY A 158 -12.43 3.12 -4.81
N PRO A 159 -11.11 3.11 -4.56
CA PRO A 159 -10.12 3.54 -5.54
C PRO A 159 -9.94 2.54 -6.69
N ALA A 160 -9.48 3.03 -7.85
CA ALA A 160 -9.10 2.15 -8.95
C ALA A 160 -7.88 1.30 -8.56
N VAL A 161 -7.78 0.10 -9.16
CA VAL A 161 -6.72 -0.86 -8.86
C VAL A 161 -6.09 -1.33 -10.16
N CYS A 162 -4.76 -1.42 -10.18
CA CYS A 162 -3.98 -1.96 -11.28
C CYS A 162 -3.32 -3.27 -10.82
N TRP A 163 -3.51 -4.33 -11.60
CA TRP A 163 -2.70 -5.54 -11.52
C TRP A 163 -1.40 -5.32 -12.31
N GLY A 164 -0.26 -5.57 -11.69
CA GLY A 164 1.04 -5.65 -12.37
C GLY A 164 1.35 -7.10 -12.71
N THR A 165 2.03 -7.79 -11.79
CA THR A 165 2.30 -9.23 -11.85
C THR A 165 1.89 -9.91 -10.55
N ALA A 166 2.05 -11.24 -10.47
CA ALA A 166 1.81 -11.99 -9.25
C ALA A 166 2.50 -11.32 -8.05
N GLY A 167 1.69 -10.87 -7.09
CA GLY A 167 2.15 -10.19 -5.87
C GLY A 167 2.33 -8.67 -5.97
N GLU A 168 2.24 -8.06 -7.16
CA GLU A 168 2.36 -6.60 -7.35
C GLU A 168 1.03 -5.98 -7.78
N ILE A 169 0.38 -5.32 -6.83
CA ILE A 169 -0.85 -4.55 -7.04
C ILE A 169 -0.55 -3.08 -6.79
N GLN A 170 -1.24 -2.20 -7.51
CA GLN A 170 -1.22 -0.78 -7.23
C GLN A 170 -2.63 -0.23 -7.09
N VAL A 171 -2.80 0.74 -6.19
CA VAL A 171 -4.07 1.40 -5.93
C VAL A 171 -3.94 2.87 -6.30
N ASP A 172 -4.96 3.44 -6.94
CA ASP A 172 -4.98 4.83 -7.35
C ASP A 172 -4.93 5.76 -6.13
N GLY A 173 -3.98 6.69 -6.13
CA GLY A 173 -3.78 7.66 -5.08
C GLY A 173 -3.71 9.10 -5.62
N PRO A 174 -3.55 10.10 -4.73
CA PRO A 174 -3.44 9.96 -3.28
C PRO A 174 -4.77 9.54 -2.63
N LEU A 175 -4.71 8.87 -1.47
CA LEU A 175 -5.89 8.52 -0.69
C LEU A 175 -6.00 9.40 0.54
N ALA A 176 -7.18 9.97 0.79
CA ALA A 176 -7.48 10.72 2.02
C ALA A 176 -8.03 9.80 3.13
N TRP A 177 -8.05 10.30 4.37
CA TRP A 177 -8.70 9.64 5.50
C TRP A 177 -10.14 9.23 5.15
N GLY A 178 -10.54 8.06 5.66
CA GLY A 178 -11.82 7.44 5.35
C GLY A 178 -11.75 6.43 4.19
N ASN A 179 -10.77 6.55 3.29
CA ASN A 179 -10.52 5.55 2.24
C ASN A 179 -9.67 4.37 2.72
N PHE A 180 -9.09 4.46 3.92
CA PHE A 180 -8.27 3.43 4.53
C PHE A 180 -8.38 3.44 6.06
N THR A 181 -8.02 2.32 6.68
CA THR A 181 -7.77 2.20 8.12
C THR A 181 -6.29 1.89 8.36
N LEU A 182 -5.76 2.18 9.55
CA LEU A 182 -4.37 1.86 9.90
C LEU A 182 -4.32 0.85 11.04
N THR A 183 -3.32 -0.02 10.99
CA THR A 183 -2.92 -0.84 12.13
C THR A 183 -1.44 -0.59 12.38
N ALA A 184 -1.06 -0.36 13.64
CA ALA A 184 0.31 -0.05 14.01
C ALA A 184 1.22 -1.27 13.85
N ILE A 185 2.46 -1.03 13.43
CA ILE A 185 3.54 -2.02 13.43
C ILE A 185 4.53 -1.63 14.53
N TRP A 186 4.83 -2.59 15.40
CA TRP A 186 5.87 -2.48 16.42
C TRP A 186 6.92 -3.55 16.18
N LEU A 187 8.18 -3.20 16.42
CA LEU A 187 9.31 -4.11 16.38
C LEU A 187 9.98 -4.10 17.74
N GLY A 188 10.30 -5.27 18.28
CA GLY A 188 10.99 -5.39 19.56
C GLY A 188 11.83 -6.66 19.65
N PRO A 189 12.48 -6.93 20.80
CA PRO A 189 13.36 -8.08 20.99
C PRO A 189 12.67 -9.42 20.75
N GLY A 190 11.36 -9.48 21.01
CA GLY A 190 10.56 -10.70 20.86
C GLY A 190 9.96 -10.90 19.48
N GLY A 191 10.15 -9.98 18.52
CA GLY A 191 9.65 -10.10 17.15
C GLY A 191 8.82 -8.91 16.70
N ILE A 192 7.81 -9.18 15.89
CA ILE A 192 6.94 -8.16 15.27
C ILE A 192 5.57 -8.22 15.93
N TYR A 193 5.04 -7.05 16.24
CA TYR A 193 3.76 -6.90 16.90
C TYR A 193 2.88 -5.93 16.13
N ARG A 194 1.57 -6.07 16.36
CA ARG A 194 0.57 -5.13 15.90
C ARG A 194 -0.22 -4.58 17.08
N SER A 195 -0.68 -3.34 16.95
CA SER A 195 -1.72 -2.82 17.82
C SER A 195 -2.86 -2.22 17.01
N LYS A 196 -4.09 -2.50 17.46
CA LYS A 196 -5.28 -1.87 16.90
C LYS A 196 -5.34 -0.44 17.40
N LEU A 197 -5.52 0.48 16.47
CA LEU A 197 -5.60 1.90 16.76
C LEU A 197 -7.07 2.28 16.81
N SER A 198 -7.59 2.49 18.02
CA SER A 198 -8.97 2.97 18.22
C SER A 198 -9.11 4.46 17.90
N ASN A 199 -8.02 5.23 18.02
CA ASN A 199 -7.97 6.65 17.68
C ASN A 199 -6.59 7.03 17.14
N TYR A 200 -6.50 7.31 15.84
CA TYR A 200 -5.26 7.69 15.15
C TYR A 200 -4.68 9.04 15.59
N SER A 201 -5.46 9.92 16.23
CA SER A 201 -4.95 11.19 16.77
C SER A 201 -4.11 11.02 18.05
N LYS A 202 -4.10 9.81 18.64
CA LYS A 202 -3.34 9.46 19.84
C LYS A 202 -2.18 8.51 19.56
N LEU A 203 -1.66 8.53 18.33
CA LEU A 203 -0.48 7.73 18.01
C LEU A 203 0.72 8.20 18.83
N TRP A 204 1.69 7.29 18.96
CA TRP A 204 2.98 7.62 19.54
C TRP A 204 3.62 8.82 18.80
N PRO A 205 4.55 9.53 19.46
CA PRO A 205 5.26 10.65 18.87
C PRO A 205 5.85 10.27 17.51
N HIS A 206 5.56 11.10 16.51
CA HIS A 206 5.97 10.81 15.15
C HIS A 206 7.49 10.91 15.02
N ARG A 207 8.09 9.80 14.55
CA ARG A 207 9.51 9.78 14.22
C ARG A 207 9.77 10.74 13.04
N PRO A 208 10.80 11.60 13.10
CA PRO A 208 11.16 12.43 11.95
C PRO A 208 11.66 11.56 10.79
N TYR A 209 11.36 11.93 9.55
CA TYR A 209 11.99 11.34 8.37
C TYR A 209 13.48 11.69 8.33
N LYS A 210 14.36 10.68 8.23
CA LYS A 210 15.84 10.83 8.21
C LYS A 210 16.36 11.81 9.29
N PRO A 211 16.15 11.52 10.58
CA PRO A 211 16.48 12.46 11.65
C PRO A 211 18.00 12.63 11.78
N SER A 212 18.45 13.80 12.26
CA SER A 212 19.78 13.91 12.86
C SER A 212 19.83 13.11 14.18
N LYS A 213 21.03 12.88 14.72
CA LYS A 213 21.19 12.17 16.00
C LYS A 213 20.41 12.87 17.11
N GLU A 214 20.46 14.20 17.17
CA GLU A 214 19.76 15.01 18.16
C GLU A 214 18.24 14.89 17.99
N ALA A 215 17.74 14.91 16.76
CA ALA A 215 16.31 14.76 16.47
C ALA A 215 15.81 13.35 16.84
N PHE A 216 16.63 12.32 16.63
CA PHE A 216 16.31 10.95 17.03
C PHE A 216 16.24 10.80 18.55
N ILE A 217 17.21 11.34 19.29
CA ILE A 217 17.21 11.31 20.77
C ILE A 217 15.97 12.03 21.30
N LYS A 218 15.65 13.22 20.77
CA LYS A 218 14.45 13.98 21.17
C LYS A 218 13.18 13.19 20.92
N TRP A 219 13.08 12.53 19.77
CA TRP A 219 11.94 11.67 19.45
C TRP A 219 11.83 10.50 20.43
N LYS A 220 12.94 9.84 20.78
CA LYS A 220 12.95 8.74 21.74
C LYS A 220 12.48 9.20 23.13
N SER A 221 12.96 10.34 23.62
CA SER A 221 12.49 10.89 24.90
C SER A 221 10.98 11.15 24.87
N ALA A 222 10.45 11.73 23.80
CA ALA A 222 9.02 11.93 23.66
C ALA A 222 8.25 10.59 23.63
N LEU A 223 8.79 9.58 22.95
CA LEU A 223 8.20 8.24 22.89
C LEU A 223 8.12 7.58 24.28
N ASP A 224 9.15 7.76 25.10
CA ASP A 224 9.19 7.27 26.48
C ASP A 224 8.13 7.96 27.33
N GLU A 225 8.07 9.30 27.27
CA GLU A 225 7.03 10.09 27.95
C GLU A 225 5.61 9.67 27.53
N TRP A 226 5.40 9.43 26.24
CA TRP A 226 4.11 8.98 25.72
C TRP A 226 3.73 7.59 26.25
N SER A 227 4.69 6.68 26.36
CA SER A 227 4.44 5.33 26.87
C SER A 227 4.04 5.36 28.35
N GLU A 228 4.63 6.28 29.12
CA GLU A 228 4.32 6.46 30.55
C GLU A 228 2.96 7.14 30.82
N ASP A 229 2.53 8.06 29.96
CA ASP A 229 1.26 8.81 30.10
C ASP A 229 0.02 7.98 29.69
N GLN A 230 0.22 6.90 28.93
CA GLN A 230 -0.86 5.98 28.57
C GLN A 230 -1.12 5.01 29.74
N SER A 231 -2.09 5.32 30.61
CA SER A 231 -2.64 4.37 31.61
C SER A 231 -3.30 3.12 31.00
N SER A 232 -3.21 2.97 29.67
CA SER A 232 -3.57 1.81 28.87
C SER A 232 -2.61 1.75 27.69
N GLU A 233 -1.44 1.14 27.86
CA GLU A 233 -0.55 0.81 26.75
C GLU A 233 -1.35 0.15 25.61
N PRO A 234 -0.97 0.39 24.34
CA PRO A 234 -1.60 -0.31 23.24
C PRO A 234 -1.40 -1.81 23.43
N GLU A 235 -2.48 -2.59 23.47
CA GLU A 235 -2.39 -4.05 23.55
C GLU A 235 -1.62 -4.58 22.32
N LEU A 236 -0.37 -5.00 22.56
CA LEU A 236 0.51 -5.52 21.52
C LEU A 236 0.20 -7.00 21.28
N THR A 237 -0.25 -7.33 20.07
CA THR A 237 -0.41 -8.71 19.62
C THR A 237 0.80 -9.11 18.78
N LYS A 238 1.57 -10.11 19.22
CA LYS A 238 2.67 -10.67 18.44
C LYS A 238 2.14 -11.36 17.16
N ILE A 239 2.84 -11.18 16.05
CA ILE A 239 2.44 -11.72 14.72
C ILE A 239 3.56 -12.44 13.97
N ALA A 240 4.80 -12.32 14.43
CA ALA A 240 5.98 -13.08 13.99
C ALA A 240 7.03 -13.05 15.10
#